data_AF-A0A3C0FM70-F1
#
_entry.id   AF-A0A3C0FM70-F1
#
_cell.length_a   1.000
_cell.length_b   1.000
_cell.length_c   1.000
_cell.angle_alpha   90.00
_cell.angle_beta   90.00
_cell.angle_gamma   90.00
#
_symmetry.space_group_name_H-M   'P 1'
#
loop_
_entity.id
_entity.type
_entity.pdbx_description
1 polymer ?
#
loop_
_entity_poly.entity_id
_entity_poly.type
_entity_poly.pdbx_seq_one_letter_code
_entity_poly.pdbx_strand_id
1 'polypeptide(L)'
;QHTVGWPLDKNTYGGSFLYHLDNNQVVVGFVIGLDYENPHLSPFDEFQRFKTHPEIRKIFENGRRISYGARALNEGGFQSIP
;
A
#
# COMPACT_ATOMS: atom_id res chain seq x y z
N GLN A 1 -3.13 -10.29 4.91
CA GLN A 1 -4.41 -9.60 4.66
C GLN A 1 -4.24 -8.65 3.50
N HIS A 2 -5.31 -8.42 2.73
CA HIS A 2 -5.35 -7.48 1.62
C HIS A 2 -6.56 -6.56 1.81
N THR A 3 -6.40 -5.28 1.48
CA THR A 3 -7.51 -4.31 1.53
C THR A 3 -7.53 -3.42 0.31
N VAL A 4 -8.72 -2.96 -0.06
CA VAL A 4 -8.98 -1.94 -1.08
C VAL A 4 -9.87 -0.85 -0.48
N GLY A 5 -9.97 0.30 -1.16
CA GLY A 5 -10.73 1.46 -0.69
C GLY A 5 -9.85 2.45 0.06
N TRP A 6 -10.31 2.92 1.22
CA TRP A 6 -9.63 3.99 1.97
C TRP A 6 -8.14 3.69 2.16
N PRO A 7 -7.24 4.67 1.92
CA PRO A 7 -7.51 6.10 1.73
C PRO A 7 -7.78 6.55 0.29
N LEU A 8 -7.80 5.62 -0.67
CA LEU A 8 -8.04 5.93 -2.07
C LEU A 8 -9.52 6.23 -2.34
N ASP A 9 -9.77 7.04 -3.36
CA ASP A 9 -11.09 7.20 -3.95
C ASP A 9 -11.43 6.00 -4.85
N LYS A 10 -12.62 6.04 -5.47
CA LYS A 10 -13.10 4.94 -6.33
C LYS A 10 -12.45 4.90 -7.72
N ASN A 11 -11.76 5.97 -8.11
CA ASN A 11 -11.18 6.13 -9.45
C ASN A 11 -9.68 5.88 -9.45
N THR A 12 -9.05 5.81 -8.28
CA THR A 12 -7.63 5.51 -8.13
C THR A 12 -7.44 4.02 -7.86
N TYR A 13 -6.80 3.33 -8.79
CA TYR A 13 -6.45 1.92 -8.60
C TYR A 13 -5.38 1.77 -7.53
N GLY A 14 -5.57 0.82 -6.62
CA GLY A 14 -4.59 0.52 -5.57
C GLY A 14 -5.15 -0.28 -4.41
N GLY A 15 -4.28 -0.58 -3.45
CA GLY A 15 -4.62 -1.37 -2.28
C GLY A 15 -3.43 -1.67 -1.39
N SER A 16 -3.69 -2.33 -0.27
CA SER A 16 -2.67 -2.70 0.70
C SER A 16 -2.42 -4.20 0.76
N PHE A 17 -1.23 -4.56 1.23
CA PHE A 17 -0.93 -5.90 1.71
C PHE A 17 -0.29 -5.84 3.10
N LEU A 18 -0.61 -6.81 3.94
CA LEU A 18 -0.03 -6.98 5.27
C LEU A 18 0.19 -8.46 5.55
N TYR A 19 1.44 -8.86 5.75
CA TYR A 19 1.84 -10.24 5.97
C TYR A 19 2.56 -10.38 7.31
N HIS A 20 2.12 -11.33 8.12
CA HIS A 20 2.84 -11.74 9.33
C HIS A 20 3.95 -12.70 8.93
N LEU A 21 5.15 -12.45 9.44
CA LEU A 21 6.31 -13.32 9.30
C LEU A 21 6.72 -13.87 10.67
N ASP A 22 7.72 -14.74 10.66
CA ASP A 22 8.38 -15.20 11.89
C ASP A 22 9.07 -14.04 12.64
N ASN A 23 9.55 -14.31 13.85
CA ASN A 23 10.28 -13.35 14.70
C ASN A 23 9.51 -12.07 15.03
N ASN A 24 8.18 -12.15 15.13
CA ASN A 24 7.30 -11.02 15.43
C ASN A 24 7.46 -9.87 14.42
N GLN A 25 7.64 -10.20 13.14
CA GLN A 25 7.77 -9.24 12.06
C GLN A 25 6.49 -9.15 11.23
N VAL A 26 6.23 -7.95 10.72
CA VAL A 26 5.14 -7.70 9.77
C VAL A 26 5.73 -7.00 8.55
N VAL A 27 5.38 -7.49 7.37
CA VAL A 27 5.62 -6.78 6.12
C VAL A 27 4.32 -6.13 5.70
N VAL A 28 4.33 -4.80 5.58
CA VAL A 28 3.19 -4.00 5.12
C VAL A 28 3.61 -3.18 3.92
N GLY A 29 2.73 -3.09 2.93
CA GLY A 29 2.93 -2.22 1.78
C GLY A 29 1.62 -1.73 1.19
N PHE A 30 1.75 -0.83 0.24
CA PHE A 30 0.65 -0.16 -0.44
C PHE A 30 1.02 0.02 -1.90
N VAL A 31 0.06 -0.24 -2.78
CA VAL A 31 0.20 -0.13 -4.24
C VAL A 31 -0.79 0.91 -4.72
N ILE A 32 -0.34 1.76 -5.64
CA ILE A 32 -1.18 2.70 -6.39
C ILE A 32 -0.79 2.54 -7.86
N GLY A 33 -1.78 2.35 -8.73
CA GLY A 33 -1.59 2.30 -10.17
C GLY A 33 -1.11 3.65 -10.68
N LEU A 34 -0.21 3.65 -11.67
CA LEU A 34 0.38 4.91 -12.18
C LEU A 34 -0.53 5.64 -13.18
N ASP A 35 -1.77 5.19 -13.30
CA ASP A 35 -2.86 5.74 -14.10
C ASP A 35 -3.76 6.72 -13.31
N TYR A 36 -3.35 7.14 -12.10
CA TYR A 36 -4.10 8.13 -11.31
C TYR A 36 -4.17 9.50 -12.00
N GLU A 37 -5.33 10.15 -11.92
CA GLU A 37 -5.56 11.45 -12.60
C GLU A 37 -5.08 12.65 -11.78
N ASN A 38 -5.11 12.58 -10.45
CA ASN A 38 -4.80 13.71 -9.58
C ASN A 38 -3.28 13.96 -9.51
N PRO A 39 -2.76 15.08 -10.03
CA PRO A 39 -1.32 15.36 -10.05
C PRO A 39 -0.73 15.67 -8.66
N HIS A 40 -1.58 15.87 -7.65
CA HIS A 40 -1.18 16.11 -6.27
C HIS A 40 -1.21 14.85 -5.41
N LEU A 41 -1.61 13.71 -5.95
CA LEU A 41 -1.60 12.44 -5.22
C LEU A 41 -0.15 12.00 -4.95
N SER A 42 0.14 11.67 -3.70
CA SER A 42 1.44 11.18 -3.26
C SER A 42 1.32 9.73 -2.79
N PRO A 43 1.85 8.74 -3.53
CA PRO A 43 1.75 7.34 -3.13
C PRO A 43 2.42 7.05 -1.79
N PHE A 44 3.47 7.79 -1.46
CA PHE A 44 4.13 7.70 -0.16
C PHE A 44 3.22 8.15 0.98
N ASP A 45 2.54 9.30 0.82
CA ASP A 45 1.69 9.85 1.86
C ASP A 45 0.41 9.05 2.03
N GLU A 46 -0.18 8.54 0.94
CA GLU A 46 -1.32 7.63 1.02
C GLU A 46 -0.96 6.34 1.75
N PHE A 47 0.24 5.81 1.58
CA PHE A 47 0.72 4.69 2.39
C PHE A 47 0.88 5.07 3.87
N GLN A 48 1.42 6.26 4.19
CA GLN A 48 1.49 6.70 5.59
C GLN A 48 0.09 6.84 6.19
N ARG A 49 -0.84 7.40 5.43
CA ARG A 49 -2.24 7.60 5.81
C ARG A 49 -2.95 6.27 6.04
N PHE A 50 -2.80 5.30 5.13
CA PHE A 50 -3.35 3.96 5.26
C PHE A 50 -3.05 3.32 6.64
N LYS A 51 -1.81 3.45 7.11
CA LYS A 51 -1.39 2.89 8.41
C LYS A 51 -2.10 3.51 9.62
N THR A 52 -2.79 4.63 9.44
CA THR A 52 -3.60 5.27 10.48
C THR A 52 -5.04 4.75 10.55
N HIS A 53 -5.48 3.92 9.59
CA HIS A 53 -6.80 3.28 9.63
C HIS A 53 -7.00 2.53 10.96
N PRO A 54 -8.15 2.65 11.65
CA PRO A 54 -8.34 2.07 12.98
C PRO A 54 -8.04 0.58 13.08
N GLU A 55 -8.39 -0.21 12.06
CA GLU A 55 -8.10 -1.65 12.04
C GLU A 55 -6.64 -2.00 11.74
N ILE A 56 -5.89 -1.08 11.14
CA ILE A 56 -4.49 -1.31 10.77
C ILE A 56 -3.54 -0.77 11.84
N ARG A 57 -3.85 0.40 12.42
CA ARG A 57 -3.03 1.09 13.41
C ARG A 57 -2.69 0.20 14.62
N LYS A 58 -3.67 -0.61 15.06
CA LYS A 58 -3.52 -1.56 16.19
C LYS A 58 -2.36 -2.53 16.00
N ILE A 59 -2.06 -2.92 14.75
CA ILE A 59 -0.99 -3.86 14.41
C ILE A 59 0.40 -3.25 14.67
N PHE A 60 0.51 -1.93 14.63
CA PHE A 60 1.78 -1.20 14.79
C PHE A 60 2.00 -0.64 16.19
N GLU A 61 1.07 -0.87 17.13
CA GLU A 61 1.23 -0.43 18.52
C GLU A 61 2.49 -1.06 19.13
N ASN A 62 3.36 -0.22 19.70
CA ASN A 62 4.70 -0.60 20.20
C ASN A 62 5.64 -1.23 19.14
N GLY A 63 5.25 -1.19 17.87
CA GLY A 63 6.07 -1.65 16.76
C GLY A 63 7.19 -0.65 16.44
N ARG A 64 8.26 -1.17 15.84
CA ARG A 64 9.37 -0.36 15.31
C ARG A 64 9.54 -0.62 13.83
N ARG A 65 9.53 0.44 13.01
CA ARG A 65 9.89 0.33 11.60
C ARG A 65 11.38 0.02 11.46
N ILE A 66 11.71 -1.08 10.81
CA ILE A 66 13.10 -1.53 10.60
C ILE A 66 13.64 -1.21 9.20
N SER A 67 12.77 -1.07 8.20
CA SER A 67 13.14 -0.82 6.81
C SER A 67 12.03 -0.09 6.04
N TYR A 68 12.40 0.45 4.88
CA TYR A 68 11.48 1.05 3.90
C TYR A 68 12.07 0.88 2.50
N GLY A 69 11.22 0.64 1.51
CA GLY A 69 11.59 0.58 0.10
C GLY A 69 10.38 0.82 -0.78
N ALA A 70 10.63 1.17 -2.04
CA ALA A 70 9.61 1.36 -3.06
C ALA A 70 10.11 0.80 -4.39
N ARG A 71 9.20 0.25 -5.19
CA ARG A 71 9.49 -0.31 -6.52
C ARG A 71 8.24 -0.24 -7.39
N ALA A 72 8.41 0.05 -8.67
CA ALA A 72 7.34 -0.11 -9.65
C ALA A 72 7.09 -1.60 -9.96
N LEU A 73 5.85 -1.92 -10.29
CA LEU A 73 5.40 -3.25 -10.71
C LEU A 73 4.51 -3.11 -11.95
N ASN A 74 4.40 -4.17 -12.74
CA ASN A 74 3.61 -4.17 -13.96
C ASN A 74 2.14 -4.50 -13.67
N GLU A 75 1.22 -3.69 -14.20
CA GLU A 75 -0.23 -3.91 -14.12
C GLU A 75 -0.92 -3.99 -15.50
N GLY A 76 -0.17 -3.85 -16.60
CA GLY A 76 -0.71 -3.91 -17.97
C GLY A 76 -1.08 -5.31 -18.49
N GLY A 77 -0.56 -6.36 -17.86
CA GLY A 77 -0.99 -7.75 -18.12
C GLY A 77 -0.76 -8.24 -19.56
N PHE A 78 -1.70 -9.05 -20.05
CA PHE A 78 -1.61 -9.76 -21.34
C PHE A 78 -1.50 -8.80 -22.53
N GLN A 79 -2.19 -7.66 -22.47
CA GLN A 79 -2.24 -6.64 -23.52
C GLN A 79 -0.93 -5.87 -23.66
N SER A 80 -0.03 -5.99 -22.68
CA SER A 80 1.28 -5.34 -22.67
C SER A 80 2.44 -6.32 -22.94
N ILE A 81 2.13 -7.57 -23.34
CA ILE A 81 3.15 -8.49 -23.86
C ILE A 81 3.56 -7.98 -25.25
N PRO A 82 4.85 -7.68 -25.48
CA PRO A 82 5.34 -7.14 -26.75
C PRO A 82 5.32 -8.18 -27.88
#